data_AF-A0A7S0JIT5-F1
#
_entry.id   AF-A0A7S0JIT5-F1
#
_cell.length_a   1.000
_cell.length_b   1.000
_cell.length_c   1.000
_cell.angle_alpha   90.00
_cell.angle_beta   90.00
_cell.angle_gamma   90.00
#
_symmetry.space_group_name_H-M   'P 1'
#
loop_
_entity.id
_entity.type
_entity.pdbx_description
1 polymer ?
#
loop_
_entity_poly.entity_id
_entity_poly.type
_entity_poly.pdbx_seq_one_letter_code
_entity_poly.pdbx_strand_id
1 'polypeptide(L)'
;MVYPPPSEADTLPFHSSEDLGSRELGEPLADLTLKPGDLLYLPRGYVHQARTVSSEPSLHMTVSIARRHTWRDLLELGLRGAIEAAAADDVAWRRSLPREYLSYMGAVHSDSADRRRVAFERTAHRLLSQLLTSLPLDAACDQFVCSNLMHERLPPFPANADSAKLEAAELTPRCAIRLRTRHIARLAIEGDAAVLYHHVENTRVYRELAEPASVAFAMEALPALDRILSAYPKYVTVGKLPLETDAQKLDVASALVEAKLVFVKQPVNSER
;
A
#
# COMPACT_ATOMS: atom_id res chain seq x y z
N MET A 1 13.76 -26.56 15.43
CA MET A 1 14.90 -26.43 14.48
C MET A 1 14.55 -25.42 13.39
N VAL A 2 15.54 -24.61 13.00
CA VAL A 2 15.47 -23.61 11.93
C VAL A 2 16.62 -23.88 10.97
N TYR A 3 16.36 -23.81 9.67
CA TYR A 3 17.30 -24.05 8.59
C TYR A 3 17.42 -22.80 7.72
N PRO A 4 18.59 -22.56 7.10
CA PRO A 4 18.67 -21.56 6.03
C PRO A 4 17.79 -21.99 4.84
N PRO A 5 17.51 -21.08 3.90
CA PRO A 5 16.93 -21.46 2.60
C PRO A 5 17.73 -22.62 1.98
N PRO A 6 17.06 -23.68 1.44
CA PRO A 6 17.76 -24.84 0.88
C PRO A 6 18.70 -24.51 -0.28
N SER A 7 18.36 -23.48 -1.06
CA SER A 7 19.20 -22.92 -2.11
C SER A 7 19.13 -21.40 -2.16
N GLU A 8 20.00 -20.78 -2.97
CA GLU A 8 19.96 -19.33 -3.23
C GLU A 8 18.61 -18.91 -3.85
N ALA A 9 18.03 -19.75 -4.71
CA ALA A 9 16.72 -19.48 -5.33
C ALA A 9 15.56 -19.48 -4.32
N ASP A 10 15.73 -20.15 -3.17
CA ASP A 10 14.75 -20.18 -2.08
C ASP A 10 14.91 -19.00 -1.11
N THR A 11 15.90 -18.12 -1.35
CA THR A 11 16.08 -16.93 -0.54
C THR A 11 14.96 -15.92 -0.82
N LEU A 12 14.27 -15.50 0.23
CA LEU A 12 13.18 -14.53 0.17
C LEU A 12 12.05 -14.92 -0.81
N PRO A 13 11.54 -16.16 -0.76
CA PRO A 13 10.69 -16.72 -1.80
C PRO A 13 9.37 -15.96 -1.89
N PHE A 14 8.80 -15.96 -3.09
CA PHE A 14 7.53 -15.28 -3.36
C PHE A 14 6.31 -16.10 -2.89
N HIS A 15 6.43 -17.43 -2.89
CA HIS A 15 5.39 -18.37 -2.48
C HIS A 15 5.87 -19.23 -1.31
N SER A 16 4.91 -19.78 -0.55
CA SER A 16 5.20 -20.83 0.41
C SER A 16 5.73 -22.07 -0.31
N SER A 17 6.62 -22.81 0.34
CA SER A 17 7.05 -24.12 -0.13
C SER A 17 5.94 -25.16 0.03
N GLU A 18 6.15 -26.31 -0.60
CA GLU A 18 5.50 -27.55 -0.19
C GLU A 18 6.11 -28.07 1.13
N ASP A 19 5.57 -29.18 1.63
CA ASP A 19 6.15 -29.89 2.77
C ASP A 19 7.46 -30.56 2.35
N LEU A 20 8.56 -30.14 2.96
CA LEU A 20 9.90 -30.63 2.64
C LEU A 20 10.26 -31.87 3.47
N GLY A 21 10.89 -32.85 2.84
CA GLY A 21 11.44 -34.02 3.49
C GLY A 21 12.81 -33.77 4.14
N SER A 22 13.21 -34.63 5.08
CA SER A 22 14.48 -34.50 5.80
C SER A 22 15.73 -34.54 4.92
N ARG A 23 15.66 -35.15 3.73
CA ARG A 23 16.76 -35.22 2.77
C ARG A 23 16.99 -33.92 2.00
N GLU A 24 15.98 -33.06 1.97
CA GLU A 24 16.02 -31.75 1.31
C GLU A 24 16.55 -30.68 2.26
N LEU A 25 16.66 -30.99 3.55
CA LEU A 25 17.16 -30.10 4.57
C LEU A 25 18.64 -30.38 4.84
N GLY A 26 19.44 -29.33 4.87
CA GLY A 26 20.82 -29.38 5.32
C GLY A 26 20.93 -29.36 6.85
N GLU A 27 22.08 -28.92 7.37
CA GLU A 27 22.26 -28.72 8.81
C GLU A 27 21.37 -27.58 9.33
N PRO A 28 20.73 -27.75 10.50
CA PRO A 28 19.96 -26.67 11.11
C PRO A 28 20.88 -25.53 11.49
N LEU A 29 20.48 -24.30 11.14
CA LEU A 29 21.12 -23.08 11.62
C LEU A 29 20.96 -22.93 13.13
N ALA A 30 19.82 -23.37 13.67
CA ALA A 30 19.54 -23.32 15.10
C ALA A 30 18.61 -24.47 15.54
N ASP A 31 18.94 -25.08 16.68
CA ASP A 31 18.01 -25.94 17.42
C ASP A 31 17.75 -25.30 18.79
N LEU A 32 16.49 -24.90 19.02
CA LEU A 32 16.10 -24.02 20.12
C LEU A 32 14.87 -24.58 20.82
N THR A 33 14.83 -24.45 22.15
CA THR A 33 13.65 -24.71 22.98
C THR A 33 13.09 -23.39 23.46
N LEU A 34 11.95 -22.97 22.88
CA LEU A 34 11.28 -21.73 23.26
C LEU A 34 10.45 -21.91 24.53
N LYS A 35 10.36 -20.84 25.33
CA LYS A 35 9.57 -20.74 26.56
C LYS A 35 8.58 -19.58 26.48
N PRO A 36 7.56 -19.54 27.37
CA PRO A 36 6.64 -18.40 27.45
C PRO A 36 7.40 -17.08 27.63
N GLY A 37 7.14 -16.12 26.75
CA GLY A 37 7.80 -14.81 26.71
C GLY A 37 8.92 -14.68 25.67
N ASP A 38 9.41 -15.79 25.12
CA ASP A 38 10.43 -15.76 24.07
C ASP A 38 9.85 -15.30 22.71
N LEU A 39 10.72 -14.71 21.88
CA LEU A 39 10.40 -14.30 20.52
C LEU A 39 11.41 -14.87 19.52
N LEU A 40 10.90 -15.54 18.49
CA LEU A 40 11.68 -16.03 17.35
C LEU A 40 11.25 -15.31 16.08
N TYR A 41 12.18 -14.59 15.45
CA TYR A 41 11.97 -13.97 14.14
C TYR A 41 12.58 -14.83 13.04
N LEU A 42 11.80 -15.09 11.99
CA LEU A 42 12.22 -15.83 10.81
C LEU A 42 11.90 -15.00 9.56
N PRO A 43 12.91 -14.63 8.75
CA PRO A 43 12.67 -14.12 7.41
C PRO A 43 11.97 -15.17 6.54
N ARG A 44 11.15 -14.73 5.57
CA ARG A 44 10.57 -15.67 4.59
C ARG A 44 11.69 -16.43 3.87
N GLY A 45 11.50 -17.74 3.68
CA GLY A 45 12.51 -18.65 3.09
C GLY A 45 13.25 -19.51 4.11
N TYR A 46 13.25 -19.13 5.40
CA TYR A 46 13.82 -19.98 6.44
C TYR A 46 12.87 -21.13 6.76
N VAL A 47 13.30 -22.35 6.44
CA VAL A 47 12.55 -23.55 6.77
C VAL A 47 12.62 -23.78 8.27
N HIS A 48 11.51 -24.16 8.88
CA HIS A 48 11.46 -24.41 10.32
C HIS A 48 10.51 -25.56 10.62
N GLN A 49 10.85 -26.30 11.68
CA GLN A 49 9.99 -27.32 12.24
C GLN A 49 10.05 -27.25 13.76
N ALA A 50 8.90 -27.52 14.39
CA ALA A 50 8.72 -27.48 15.82
C ALA A 50 8.14 -28.81 16.31
N ARG A 51 8.61 -29.24 17.48
CA ARG A 51 8.02 -30.35 18.23
C ARG A 51 7.97 -29.98 19.71
N THR A 52 6.94 -30.42 20.39
CA THR A 52 6.89 -30.34 21.86
C THR A 52 7.92 -31.31 22.44
N VAL A 53 8.82 -30.81 23.29
CA VAL A 53 9.88 -31.63 23.94
C VAL A 53 9.50 -32.11 25.33
N SER A 54 8.50 -31.48 25.98
CA SER A 54 7.97 -31.88 27.28
C SER A 54 6.63 -32.60 27.15
N SER A 55 6.08 -33.08 28.26
CA SER A 55 4.72 -33.60 28.33
C SER A 55 3.64 -32.50 28.35
N GLU A 56 4.04 -31.23 28.41
CA GLU A 56 3.12 -30.08 28.47
C GLU A 56 2.75 -29.60 27.06
N PRO A 57 1.52 -29.11 26.84
CA PRO A 57 1.14 -28.54 25.56
C PRO A 57 1.93 -27.26 25.25
N SER A 58 2.22 -27.04 23.96
CA SER A 58 2.84 -25.81 23.46
C SER A 58 1.80 -24.94 22.76
N LEU A 59 1.79 -23.64 23.07
CA LEU A 59 0.98 -22.63 22.39
C LEU A 59 1.86 -21.45 22.00
N HIS A 60 1.80 -21.04 20.74
CA HIS A 60 2.49 -19.85 20.24
C HIS A 60 1.59 -19.06 19.29
N MET A 61 1.93 -17.78 19.08
CA MET A 61 1.28 -16.92 18.11
C MET A 61 2.30 -16.46 17.07
N THR A 62 2.05 -16.78 15.81
CA THR A 62 2.88 -16.33 14.69
C THR A 62 2.31 -15.05 14.11
N VAL A 63 3.06 -13.95 14.22
CA VAL A 63 2.73 -12.69 13.56
C VAL A 63 3.49 -12.61 12.24
N SER A 64 2.76 -12.68 11.13
CA SER A 64 3.33 -12.56 9.78
C SER A 64 3.09 -11.16 9.21
N ILE A 65 4.12 -10.61 8.57
CA ILE A 65 4.11 -9.27 7.96
C ILE A 65 4.80 -9.30 6.59
N ALA A 66 4.67 -8.22 5.81
CA ALA A 66 5.34 -8.03 4.52
C ALA A 66 5.02 -9.07 3.43
N ARG A 67 3.80 -9.64 3.45
CA ARG A 67 3.30 -10.48 2.35
C ARG A 67 3.09 -9.61 1.10
N ARG A 68 3.67 -10.00 -0.04
CA ARG A 68 3.56 -9.28 -1.33
C ARG A 68 3.83 -7.77 -1.22
N HIS A 69 4.87 -7.43 -0.48
CA HIS A 69 5.30 -6.06 -0.25
C HIS A 69 6.77 -5.89 -0.68
N THR A 70 7.03 -6.08 -1.97
CA THR A 70 8.38 -6.08 -2.56
C THR A 70 8.49 -5.08 -3.72
N TRP A 71 9.72 -4.80 -4.18
CA TRP A 71 9.97 -4.03 -5.40
C TRP A 71 9.25 -4.59 -6.62
N ARG A 72 9.15 -5.93 -6.72
CA ARG A 72 8.40 -6.59 -7.78
C ARG A 72 6.92 -6.17 -7.75
N ASP A 73 6.28 -6.28 -6.58
CA ASP A 73 4.84 -6.00 -6.45
C ASP A 73 4.52 -4.53 -6.78
N LEU A 74 5.36 -3.60 -6.31
CA LEU A 74 5.24 -2.17 -6.61
C LEU A 74 5.43 -1.86 -8.11
N LEU A 75 6.51 -2.38 -8.71
CA LEU A 75 6.82 -2.11 -10.11
C LEU A 75 5.83 -2.80 -11.05
N GLU A 76 5.32 -3.98 -10.70
CA GLU A 76 4.28 -4.67 -11.48
C GLU A 76 3.00 -3.83 -11.57
N LEU A 77 2.56 -3.25 -10.44
CA LEU A 77 1.42 -2.33 -10.42
C LEU A 77 1.73 -1.04 -11.20
N GLY A 78 2.87 -0.41 -10.92
CA GLY A 78 3.27 0.86 -11.54
C GLY A 78 3.42 0.76 -13.05
N LEU A 79 4.04 -0.31 -13.55
CA LEU A 79 4.20 -0.54 -14.99
C LEU A 79 2.86 -0.75 -15.68
N ARG A 80 1.91 -1.46 -15.05
CA ARG A 80 0.56 -1.63 -15.60
C ARG A 80 -0.13 -0.27 -15.79
N GLY A 81 -0.18 0.54 -14.73
CA GLY A 81 -0.80 1.86 -14.80
C GLY A 81 -0.10 2.80 -15.79
N ALA A 82 1.23 2.74 -15.87
CA ALA A 82 1.99 3.56 -16.82
C ALA A 82 1.72 3.17 -18.28
N ILE A 83 1.54 1.87 -18.57
CA ILE A 83 1.16 1.40 -19.91
C ILE A 83 -0.23 1.91 -20.28
N GLU A 84 -1.19 1.87 -19.34
CA GLU A 84 -2.54 2.39 -19.55
C GLU A 84 -2.53 3.90 -19.85
N ALA A 85 -1.78 4.68 -19.06
CA ALA A 85 -1.61 6.12 -19.29
C ALA A 85 -0.95 6.41 -20.65
N ALA A 86 0.16 5.73 -20.96
CA ALA A 86 0.85 5.90 -22.23
C ALA A 86 -0.05 5.51 -23.43
N ALA A 87 -0.90 4.50 -23.26
CA ALA A 87 -1.89 4.09 -24.24
C ALA A 87 -3.09 5.02 -24.34
N ALA A 88 -3.37 5.89 -23.36
CA ALA A 88 -4.35 6.98 -23.49
C ALA A 88 -3.76 8.15 -24.30
N ASP A 89 -2.49 8.48 -24.07
CA ASP A 89 -1.87 9.69 -24.62
C ASP A 89 -1.25 9.51 -26.01
N ASP A 90 -0.58 8.38 -26.27
CA ASP A 90 0.18 8.15 -27.51
C ASP A 90 -0.38 6.98 -28.34
N VAL A 91 -0.78 7.30 -29.58
CA VAL A 91 -1.29 6.32 -30.55
C VAL A 91 -0.30 5.20 -30.87
N ALA A 92 1.01 5.42 -30.68
CA ALA A 92 2.03 4.40 -30.90
C ALA A 92 1.79 3.13 -30.07
N TRP A 93 1.25 3.27 -28.85
CA TRP A 93 0.88 2.15 -27.97
C TRP A 93 -0.41 1.45 -28.39
N ARG A 94 -1.27 2.14 -29.15
CA ARG A 94 -2.57 1.62 -29.65
C ARG A 94 -2.48 0.98 -31.04
N ARG A 95 -1.34 1.10 -31.73
CA ARG A 95 -1.14 0.50 -33.06
C ARG A 95 -1.11 -1.03 -32.96
N SER A 96 -1.78 -1.69 -33.91
CA SER A 96 -1.76 -3.15 -34.02
C SER A 96 -0.34 -3.68 -34.25
N LEU A 97 -0.05 -4.86 -33.69
CA LEU A 97 1.17 -5.59 -34.01
C LEU A 97 1.22 -5.97 -35.51
N PRO A 98 2.42 -6.14 -36.10
CA PRO A 98 2.55 -6.59 -37.48
C PRO A 98 1.89 -7.96 -37.66
N ARG A 99 1.07 -8.12 -38.72
CA ARG A 99 0.28 -9.35 -38.95
C ARG A 99 1.12 -10.64 -39.02
N GLU A 100 2.35 -10.52 -39.52
CA GLU A 100 3.24 -11.67 -39.76
C GLU A 100 4.22 -11.92 -38.62
N TYR A 101 4.10 -11.24 -37.47
CA TYR A 101 5.12 -11.32 -36.41
C TYR A 101 5.41 -12.75 -35.92
N LEU A 102 4.43 -13.65 -35.99
CA LEU A 102 4.59 -15.07 -35.65
C LEU A 102 5.58 -15.82 -36.55
N SER A 103 5.86 -15.32 -37.76
CA SER A 103 6.81 -15.94 -38.70
C SER A 103 8.27 -15.59 -38.42
N TYR A 104 8.53 -14.67 -37.48
CA TYR A 104 9.89 -14.21 -37.14
C TYR A 104 10.11 -13.89 -35.65
N MET A 105 9.08 -13.98 -34.82
CA MET A 105 9.13 -13.86 -33.34
C MET A 105 8.73 -15.18 -32.67
N GLY A 106 9.17 -15.38 -31.43
CA GLY A 106 8.88 -16.58 -30.64
C GLY A 106 10.08 -17.53 -30.53
N ALA A 107 9.95 -18.57 -29.71
CA ALA A 107 11.05 -19.47 -29.35
C ALA A 107 11.68 -20.17 -30.56
N VAL A 108 10.89 -20.57 -31.56
CA VAL A 108 11.36 -21.21 -32.80
C VAL A 108 12.20 -20.25 -33.67
N HIS A 109 12.06 -18.95 -33.47
CA HIS A 109 12.75 -17.90 -34.23
C HIS A 109 13.71 -17.07 -33.36
N SER A 110 14.13 -17.56 -32.19
CA SER A 110 14.99 -16.80 -31.26
C SER A 110 16.32 -16.38 -31.89
N ASP A 111 16.89 -17.26 -32.72
CA ASP A 111 18.22 -17.08 -33.31
C ASP A 111 18.14 -16.60 -34.78
N SER A 112 16.94 -16.18 -35.22
CA SER A 112 16.70 -15.74 -36.58
C SER A 112 17.34 -14.38 -36.85
N ALA A 113 18.11 -14.29 -37.93
CA ALA A 113 18.71 -13.03 -38.43
C ALA A 113 17.71 -12.18 -39.26
N ASP A 114 16.41 -12.45 -39.19
CA ASP A 114 15.40 -11.73 -39.95
C ASP A 114 15.37 -10.23 -39.55
N ARG A 115 15.51 -9.34 -40.55
CA ARG A 115 15.47 -7.89 -40.33
C ARG A 115 14.15 -7.41 -39.71
N ARG A 116 13.04 -8.13 -39.93
CA ARG A 116 11.73 -7.85 -39.34
C ARG A 116 11.73 -8.07 -37.83
N ARG A 117 12.47 -9.08 -37.34
CA ARG A 117 12.67 -9.32 -35.90
C ARG A 117 13.39 -8.14 -35.25
N VAL A 118 14.51 -7.70 -35.84
CA VAL A 118 15.28 -6.55 -35.35
C VAL A 118 14.41 -5.28 -35.31
N ALA A 119 13.58 -5.05 -36.32
CA ALA A 119 12.67 -3.90 -36.35
C ALA A 119 11.56 -3.99 -35.28
N PHE A 120 11.04 -5.19 -35.01
CA PHE A 120 10.05 -5.44 -33.97
C PHE A 120 10.64 -5.16 -32.58
N GLU A 121 11.80 -5.75 -32.27
CA GLU A 121 12.52 -5.53 -31.01
C GLU A 121 12.85 -4.06 -30.79
N ARG A 122 13.36 -3.37 -31.82
CA ARG A 122 13.64 -1.92 -31.75
C ARG A 122 12.39 -1.10 -31.41
N THR A 123 11.24 -1.47 -31.94
CA THR A 123 9.98 -0.76 -31.64
C THR A 123 9.56 -0.98 -30.18
N ALA A 124 9.60 -2.23 -29.71
CA ALA A 124 9.28 -2.57 -28.33
C ALA A 124 10.25 -1.89 -27.34
N HIS A 125 11.56 -1.96 -27.58
CA HIS A 125 12.58 -1.32 -26.75
C HIS A 125 12.38 0.20 -26.69
N ARG A 126 12.09 0.86 -27.83
CA ARG A 126 11.82 2.30 -27.84
C ARG A 126 10.64 2.66 -26.94
N LEU A 127 9.51 1.94 -27.06
CA LEU A 127 8.32 2.18 -26.24
C LEU A 127 8.62 1.95 -24.75
N LEU A 128 9.31 0.85 -24.42
CA LEU A 128 9.69 0.54 -23.03
C LEU A 128 10.67 1.56 -22.45
N SER A 129 11.66 2.03 -23.21
CA SER A 129 12.58 3.07 -22.75
C SER A 129 11.86 4.40 -22.49
N GLN A 130 10.91 4.77 -23.34
CA GLN A 130 10.06 5.94 -23.10
C GLN A 130 9.24 5.77 -21.82
N LEU A 131 8.60 4.61 -21.64
CA LEU A 131 7.82 4.29 -20.45
C LEU A 131 8.63 4.40 -19.16
N LEU A 132 9.83 3.82 -19.13
CA LEU A 132 10.70 3.83 -17.94
C LEU A 132 11.19 5.24 -17.58
N THR A 133 11.34 6.13 -18.57
CA THR A 133 11.77 7.52 -18.34
C THR A 133 10.67 8.36 -17.69
N SER A 134 9.40 8.00 -17.91
CA SER A 134 8.24 8.74 -17.43
C SER A 134 7.38 7.95 -16.43
N LEU A 135 7.92 6.88 -15.83
CA LEU A 135 7.18 6.04 -14.88
C LEU A 135 6.80 6.88 -13.65
N PRO A 136 5.51 7.12 -13.37
CA PRO A 136 5.10 7.97 -12.25
C PRO A 136 5.19 7.18 -10.93
N LEU A 137 6.41 7.09 -10.39
CA LEU A 137 6.70 6.28 -9.19
C LEU A 137 5.90 6.72 -7.97
N ASP A 138 5.65 8.02 -7.79
CA ASP A 138 4.85 8.53 -6.68
C ASP A 138 3.39 8.05 -6.77
N ALA A 139 2.77 8.18 -7.95
CA ALA A 139 1.42 7.68 -8.19
C ALA A 139 1.34 6.15 -8.03
N ALA A 140 2.36 5.42 -8.49
CA ALA A 140 2.46 3.98 -8.30
C ALA A 140 2.55 3.61 -6.81
N CYS A 141 3.33 4.36 -6.02
CA CYS A 141 3.41 4.18 -4.57
C CYS A 141 2.07 4.47 -3.89
N ASP A 142 1.38 5.54 -4.29
CA ASP A 142 0.07 5.90 -3.74
C ASP A 142 -0.96 4.82 -4.03
N GLN A 143 -1.10 4.39 -5.29
CA GLN A 143 -2.01 3.32 -5.68
C GLN A 143 -1.66 2.00 -4.96
N PHE A 144 -0.37 1.64 -4.86
CA PHE A 144 0.04 0.44 -4.14
C PHE A 144 -0.36 0.46 -2.67
N VAL A 145 -0.19 1.61 -2.00
CA VAL A 145 -0.59 1.78 -0.60
C VAL A 145 -2.11 1.81 -0.46
N CYS A 146 -2.83 2.45 -1.37
CA CYS A 146 -4.28 2.59 -1.29
C CYS A 146 -5.01 1.26 -1.56
N SER A 147 -4.70 0.56 -2.66
CA SER A 147 -5.36 -0.69 -3.06
C SER A 147 -4.97 -1.89 -2.20
N ASN A 148 -3.80 -1.83 -1.53
CA ASN A 148 -3.32 -2.91 -0.66
C ASN A 148 -3.27 -2.46 0.79
N LEU A 149 -2.28 -1.65 1.16
CA LEU A 149 -1.98 -1.41 2.58
C LEU A 149 -3.16 -0.78 3.33
N MET A 150 -3.86 0.21 2.77
CA MET A 150 -5.03 0.81 3.44
C MET A 150 -6.21 -0.15 3.49
N HIS A 151 -6.42 -0.97 2.46
CA HIS A 151 -7.49 -1.97 2.44
C HIS A 151 -7.27 -3.14 3.40
N GLU A 152 -6.02 -3.54 3.59
CA GLU A 152 -5.66 -4.75 4.35
C GLU A 152 -5.38 -4.52 5.83
N ARG A 153 -5.28 -3.26 6.25
CA ARG A 153 -5.03 -2.91 7.65
C ARG A 153 -6.22 -3.25 8.53
N LEU A 154 -5.92 -3.70 9.75
CA LEU A 154 -6.90 -3.70 10.84
C LEU A 154 -7.36 -2.26 11.12
N PRO A 155 -8.60 -2.05 11.59
CA PRO A 155 -9.06 -0.75 12.03
C PRO A 155 -8.21 -0.21 13.18
N PRO A 156 -8.12 1.13 13.34
CA PRO A 156 -7.33 1.74 14.39
C PRO A 156 -7.80 1.29 15.77
N PHE A 157 -6.85 1.09 16.70
CA PHE A 157 -7.15 0.74 18.09
C PHE A 157 -6.83 1.91 19.06
N PRO A 158 -7.70 2.21 20.04
CA PRO A 158 -9.07 1.68 20.16
C PRO A 158 -9.96 2.21 19.02
N ALA A 159 -10.84 1.34 18.52
CA ALA A 159 -11.78 1.67 17.43
C ALA A 159 -12.59 2.93 17.78
N ASN A 160 -12.96 3.04 19.05
CA ASN A 160 -13.69 4.15 19.66
C ASN A 160 -12.80 4.96 20.62
N ALA A 161 -11.52 5.17 20.30
CA ALA A 161 -10.72 6.15 21.02
C ALA A 161 -11.49 7.47 21.03
N ASP A 162 -11.78 8.02 22.21
CA ASP A 162 -12.58 9.24 22.44
C ASP A 162 -12.13 10.40 21.53
N SER A 163 -12.57 10.37 20.28
CA SER A 163 -12.82 11.58 19.55
C SER A 163 -13.92 12.24 20.33
N ALA A 164 -13.58 13.34 21.00
CA ALA A 164 -14.56 14.25 21.56
C ALA A 164 -15.78 14.23 20.63
N LYS A 165 -16.95 13.88 21.18
CA LYS A 165 -18.24 13.68 20.48
C LYS A 165 -18.75 14.99 19.86
N LEU A 166 -17.88 15.74 19.19
CA LEU A 166 -18.28 16.83 18.34
C LEU A 166 -18.71 16.20 17.04
N GLU A 167 -20.02 16.27 16.81
CA GLU A 167 -20.59 16.10 15.49
C GLU A 167 -20.02 17.18 14.57
N ALA A 168 -19.88 16.87 13.28
CA ALA A 168 -19.37 17.82 12.28
C ALA A 168 -20.16 19.15 12.27
N ALA A 169 -21.44 19.11 12.63
CA ALA A 169 -22.32 20.27 12.76
C ALA A 169 -21.87 21.32 13.80
N GLU A 170 -20.99 20.96 14.75
CA GLU A 170 -20.49 21.86 15.80
C GLU A 170 -19.11 22.46 15.47
N LEU A 171 -18.56 22.18 14.28
CA LEU A 171 -17.28 22.73 13.86
C LEU A 171 -17.37 24.23 13.56
N THR A 172 -16.39 24.98 14.07
CA THR A 172 -16.20 26.39 13.76
C THR A 172 -14.78 26.63 13.27
N PRO A 173 -14.49 27.74 12.57
CA PRO A 173 -13.12 28.07 12.16
C PRO A 173 -12.13 28.19 13.34
N ARG A 174 -12.61 28.33 14.58
CA ARG A 174 -11.77 28.39 15.79
C ARG A 174 -11.40 27.02 16.34
N CYS A 175 -12.11 25.97 15.97
CA CYS A 175 -11.78 24.60 16.34
C CYS A 175 -10.43 24.20 15.74
N ALA A 176 -9.76 23.25 16.39
CA ALA A 176 -8.53 22.68 15.86
C ALA A 176 -8.68 21.16 15.68
N ILE A 177 -8.17 20.63 14.56
CA ILE A 177 -8.24 19.22 14.22
C ILE A 177 -6.83 18.60 14.17
N ARG A 178 -6.74 17.29 14.43
CA ARG A 178 -5.50 16.51 14.35
C ARG A 178 -5.82 15.10 13.93
N LEU A 179 -5.06 14.49 13.02
CA LEU A 179 -5.25 13.07 12.69
C LEU A 179 -5.16 12.20 13.95
N ARG A 180 -5.99 11.14 14.01
CA ARG A 180 -5.95 10.20 15.14
C ARG A 180 -4.61 9.51 15.25
N THR A 181 -4.05 9.08 14.11
CA THR A 181 -2.71 8.50 13.99
C THR A 181 -2.00 9.01 12.73
N ARG A 182 -0.67 8.87 12.68
CA ARG A 182 0.15 9.34 11.55
C ARG A 182 -0.25 8.73 10.20
N HIS A 183 -0.69 7.48 10.22
CA HIS A 183 -0.92 6.68 9.01
C HIS A 183 -2.38 6.28 8.85
N ILE A 184 -3.32 7.07 9.42
CA ILE A 184 -4.75 6.77 9.37
C ILE A 184 -5.32 6.81 7.95
N ALA A 185 -4.77 7.67 7.10
CA ALA A 185 -5.17 7.84 5.71
C ALA A 185 -3.97 8.06 4.79
N ARG A 186 -4.15 7.80 3.50
CA ARG A 186 -3.23 8.10 2.40
C ARG A 186 -3.95 8.93 1.34
N LEU A 187 -3.31 10.00 0.91
CA LEU A 187 -3.78 10.82 -0.21
C LEU A 187 -3.31 10.20 -1.52
N ALA A 188 -4.21 10.11 -2.50
CA ALA A 188 -3.93 9.81 -3.89
C ALA A 188 -4.69 10.79 -4.78
N ILE A 189 -4.18 11.04 -5.99
CA ILE A 189 -4.87 11.82 -7.01
C ILE A 189 -5.45 10.85 -8.02
N GLU A 190 -6.77 10.92 -8.23
CA GLU A 190 -7.49 10.07 -9.18
C GLU A 190 -8.29 10.96 -10.13
N GLY A 191 -7.82 11.08 -11.37
CA GLY A 191 -8.42 12.00 -12.33
C GLY A 191 -8.38 13.44 -11.84
N ASP A 192 -9.57 14.02 -11.61
CA ASP A 192 -9.78 15.38 -11.12
C ASP A 192 -10.21 15.42 -9.64
N ALA A 193 -9.95 14.35 -8.88
CA ALA A 193 -10.27 14.27 -7.46
C ALA A 193 -9.04 13.96 -6.59
N ALA A 194 -9.04 14.55 -5.40
CA ALA A 194 -8.14 14.23 -4.31
C ALA A 194 -8.81 13.20 -3.39
N VAL A 195 -8.31 11.96 -3.38
CA VAL A 195 -8.94 10.85 -2.65
C VAL A 195 -8.12 10.49 -1.42
N LEU A 196 -8.76 10.51 -0.25
CA LEU A 196 -8.18 10.03 1.00
C LEU A 196 -8.65 8.61 1.29
N TYR A 197 -7.80 7.63 1.01
CA TYR A 197 -8.01 6.24 1.41
C TYR A 197 -7.67 6.05 2.88
N HIS A 198 -8.49 5.30 3.61
CA HIS A 198 -8.30 5.08 5.04
C HIS A 198 -8.72 3.69 5.49
N HIS A 199 -8.30 3.31 6.69
CA HIS A 199 -8.61 2.00 7.28
C HIS A 199 -9.53 2.09 8.49
N VAL A 200 -10.19 3.23 8.73
CA VAL A 200 -11.08 3.42 9.89
C VAL A 200 -12.30 2.49 9.85
N GLU A 201 -12.85 2.28 8.65
CA GLU A 201 -14.03 1.45 8.43
C GLU A 201 -13.69 -0.02 8.15
N ASN A 202 -12.40 -0.37 8.06
CA ASN A 202 -12.00 -1.75 7.88
C ASN A 202 -12.49 -2.60 9.04
N THR A 203 -12.84 -3.85 8.75
CA THR A 203 -13.26 -4.78 9.79
C THR A 203 -12.07 -5.59 10.31
N ARG A 204 -12.29 -6.41 11.32
CA ARG A 204 -11.26 -7.33 11.83
C ARG A 204 -11.12 -8.60 10.97
N VAL A 205 -11.93 -8.72 9.92
CA VAL A 205 -11.89 -9.82 8.94
C VAL A 205 -11.15 -9.31 7.69
N TYR A 206 -10.15 -10.08 7.25
CA TYR A 206 -9.29 -9.67 6.12
C TYR A 206 -10.11 -9.45 4.85
N ARG A 207 -10.05 -8.23 4.29
CA ARG A 207 -10.73 -7.80 3.06
C ARG A 207 -12.22 -8.22 3.00
N GLU A 208 -12.94 -8.08 4.11
CA GLU A 208 -14.41 -8.30 4.13
C GLU A 208 -15.16 -7.28 3.28
N LEU A 209 -14.68 -6.03 3.25
CA LEU A 209 -15.19 -4.99 2.35
C LEU A 209 -14.62 -5.18 0.96
N ALA A 210 -15.47 -5.11 -0.07
CA ALA A 210 -15.07 -5.28 -1.46
C ALA A 210 -14.06 -4.23 -1.91
N GLU A 211 -14.28 -2.97 -1.51
CA GLU A 211 -13.45 -1.83 -1.89
C GLU A 211 -12.83 -1.17 -0.64
N PRO A 212 -11.68 -0.51 -0.78
CA PRO A 212 -11.09 0.27 0.30
C PRO A 212 -11.96 1.49 0.62
N ALA A 213 -12.09 1.79 1.91
CA ALA A 213 -12.80 2.98 2.36
C ALA A 213 -12.03 4.26 1.97
N SER A 214 -12.75 5.26 1.47
CA SER A 214 -12.18 6.51 1.01
C SER A 214 -13.14 7.68 1.12
N VAL A 215 -12.57 8.89 1.14
CA VAL A 215 -13.32 10.15 1.03
C VAL A 215 -12.72 10.96 -0.12
N ALA A 216 -13.56 11.34 -1.08
CA ALA A 216 -13.15 12.13 -2.23
C ALA A 216 -13.37 13.63 -1.99
N PHE A 217 -12.43 14.44 -2.45
CA PHE A 217 -12.46 15.89 -2.39
C PHE A 217 -12.18 16.48 -3.76
N ALA A 218 -12.67 17.69 -4.01
CA ALA A 218 -12.26 18.49 -5.16
C ALA A 218 -10.78 18.90 -5.02
N MET A 219 -10.09 19.13 -6.15
CA MET A 219 -8.64 19.41 -6.17
C MET A 219 -8.26 20.68 -5.39
N GLU A 220 -9.18 21.61 -5.24
CA GLU A 220 -9.02 22.82 -4.43
C GLU A 220 -8.73 22.50 -2.95
N ALA A 221 -9.16 21.34 -2.46
CA ALA A 221 -8.91 20.91 -1.09
C ALA A 221 -7.47 20.45 -0.83
N LEU A 222 -6.68 20.14 -1.87
CA LEU A 222 -5.34 19.55 -1.76
C LEU A 222 -4.41 20.29 -0.79
N PRO A 223 -4.29 21.64 -0.83
CA PRO A 223 -3.40 22.35 0.09
C PRO A 223 -3.79 22.15 1.56
N ALA A 224 -5.08 22.05 1.86
CA ALA A 224 -5.56 21.78 3.21
C ALA A 224 -5.28 20.33 3.64
N LEU A 225 -5.53 19.37 2.75
CA LEU A 225 -5.25 17.96 3.02
C LEU A 225 -3.75 17.74 3.29
N ASP A 226 -2.86 18.28 2.43
CA ASP A 226 -1.41 18.23 2.63
C ASP A 226 -1.02 18.87 3.97
N ARG A 227 -1.55 20.06 4.28
CA ARG A 227 -1.27 20.73 5.55
C ARG A 227 -1.64 19.88 6.76
N ILE A 228 -2.80 19.21 6.72
CA ILE A 228 -3.30 18.37 7.82
C ILE A 228 -2.47 17.09 7.95
N LEU A 229 -2.20 16.41 6.83
CA LEU A 229 -1.40 15.18 6.79
C LEU A 229 0.02 15.42 7.30
N SER A 230 0.65 16.50 6.86
CA SER A 230 2.01 16.88 7.23
C SER A 230 2.12 17.47 8.66
N ALA A 231 1.01 17.86 9.29
CA ALA A 231 1.01 18.47 10.62
C ALA A 231 1.09 17.47 11.78
N TYR A 232 0.72 16.20 11.58
CA TYR A 232 0.65 15.23 12.69
C TYR A 232 1.99 15.11 13.44
N PRO A 233 2.01 15.10 14.78
CA PRO A 233 0.88 14.99 15.72
C PRO A 233 0.36 16.35 16.24
N LYS A 234 0.58 17.46 15.52
CA LYS A 234 0.11 18.79 15.95
C LYS A 234 -1.33 19.02 15.50
N TYR A 235 -2.09 19.75 16.31
CA TYR A 235 -3.39 20.28 15.92
C TYR A 235 -3.23 21.43 14.93
N VAL A 236 -4.14 21.50 13.95
CA VAL A 236 -4.26 22.59 12.97
C VAL A 236 -5.60 23.27 13.19
N THR A 237 -5.59 24.59 13.38
CA THR A 237 -6.83 25.38 13.47
C THR A 237 -7.54 25.40 12.12
N VAL A 238 -8.84 25.12 12.09
CA VAL A 238 -9.65 25.02 10.86
C VAL A 238 -9.58 26.31 10.04
N GLY A 239 -9.75 27.47 10.67
CA GLY A 239 -9.69 28.77 9.98
C GLY A 239 -8.32 29.12 9.39
N LYS A 240 -7.25 28.39 9.78
CA LYS A 240 -5.89 28.54 9.25
C LYS A 240 -5.56 27.53 8.16
N LEU A 241 -6.51 26.71 7.73
CA LEU A 241 -6.32 25.84 6.57
C LEU A 241 -6.11 26.71 5.32
N PRO A 242 -5.15 26.34 4.45
CA PRO A 242 -4.78 27.11 3.26
C PRO A 242 -5.83 26.95 2.14
N LEU A 243 -7.05 27.46 2.39
CA LEU A 243 -8.16 27.55 1.43
C LEU A 243 -8.72 28.96 1.44
N GLU A 244 -9.40 29.34 0.36
CA GLU A 244 -9.87 30.71 0.14
C GLU A 244 -10.96 31.12 1.11
N THR A 245 -11.96 30.25 1.30
CA THR A 245 -13.17 30.56 2.06
C THR A 245 -13.27 29.72 3.33
N ASP A 246 -13.88 30.27 4.38
CA ASP A 246 -14.13 29.51 5.61
C ASP A 246 -15.13 28.36 5.39
N ALA A 247 -16.04 28.47 4.40
CA ALA A 247 -16.92 27.38 3.99
C ALA A 247 -16.11 26.16 3.53
N GLN A 248 -15.18 26.32 2.58
CA GLN A 248 -14.32 25.23 2.10
C GLN A 248 -13.49 24.61 3.24
N LYS A 249 -12.98 25.43 4.17
CA LYS A 249 -12.22 24.93 5.34
C LYS A 249 -13.07 24.09 6.26
N LEU A 250 -14.32 24.52 6.50
CA LEU A 250 -15.29 23.78 7.30
C LEU A 250 -15.69 22.49 6.60
N ASP A 251 -15.97 22.51 5.29
CA ASP A 251 -16.36 21.33 4.52
C ASP A 251 -15.28 20.24 4.59
N VAL A 252 -14.01 20.59 4.39
CA VAL A 252 -12.89 19.65 4.52
C VAL A 252 -12.80 19.11 5.95
N ALA A 253 -12.88 19.97 6.96
CA ALA A 253 -12.80 19.55 8.36
C ALA A 253 -13.96 18.63 8.77
N SER A 254 -15.18 18.94 8.32
CA SER A 254 -16.40 18.17 8.55
C SER A 254 -16.29 16.78 7.96
N ALA A 255 -15.90 16.66 6.69
CA ALA A 255 -15.72 15.36 6.04
C ALA A 255 -14.69 14.47 6.78
N LEU A 256 -13.59 15.06 7.28
CA LEU A 256 -12.60 14.32 8.07
C LEU A 256 -13.13 13.88 9.44
N VAL A 257 -14.01 14.66 10.05
CA VAL A 257 -14.68 14.32 11.33
C VAL A 257 -15.71 13.22 11.11
N GLU A 258 -16.54 13.31 10.08
CA GLU A 258 -17.54 12.32 9.70
C GLU A 258 -16.89 10.96 9.40
N ALA A 259 -15.79 10.96 8.66
CA ALA A 259 -14.97 9.77 8.39
C ALA A 259 -14.12 9.33 9.61
N LYS A 260 -14.24 10.02 10.75
CA LYS A 260 -13.55 9.72 12.02
C LYS A 260 -12.02 9.61 11.85
N LEU A 261 -11.45 10.45 10.99
CA LEU A 261 -10.02 10.51 10.68
C LEU A 261 -9.25 11.42 11.65
N VAL A 262 -9.95 12.39 12.24
CA VAL A 262 -9.37 13.41 13.11
C VAL A 262 -9.99 13.43 14.50
N PHE A 263 -9.23 13.93 15.46
CA PHE A 263 -9.70 14.42 16.74
C PHE A 263 -9.95 15.92 16.66
N VAL A 264 -10.98 16.39 17.37
CA VAL A 264 -11.34 17.81 17.45
C VAL A 264 -11.00 18.36 18.83
N LYS A 265 -10.41 19.54 18.87
CA LYS A 265 -10.19 20.34 20.08
C LYS A 265 -10.98 21.65 19.95
N GLN A 266 -11.94 21.85 20.85
CA GLN A 266 -12.68 23.11 20.93
C GLN A 266 -11.77 24.27 21.37
N PRO A 267 -12.08 25.51 20.96
CA PRO A 267 -11.41 26.69 21.52
C PRO A 267 -11.67 26.74 23.04
N VAL A 268 -10.65 27.08 23.81
CA VAL A 268 -10.82 27.32 25.24
C VAL A 268 -11.64 28.59 25.39
N ASN A 269 -12.87 28.50 25.91
CA ASN A 269 -13.62 29.69 26.31
C ASN A 269 -12.85 30.35 27.46
N SER A 270 -12.20 31.48 27.18
CA SER A 270 -11.65 32.37 28.18
C SER A 270 -12.79 33.15 28.83
N GLU A 271 -13.59 32.46 29.64
CA GLU A 271 -14.48 33.08 30.63
C GLU A 271 -14.34 32.30 31.95
N ARG A 272 -13.32 32.67 32.72
CA ARG A 272 -13.30 32.69 34.18
C ARG A 272 -12.34 33.77 34.66
#